data_AF-K2EGE3-F1
#
_entry.id   AF-K2EGE3-F1
#
_cell.length_a   1.000
_cell.length_b   1.000
_cell.length_c   1.000
_cell.angle_alpha   90.00
_cell.angle_beta   90.00
_cell.angle_gamma   90.00
#
_symmetry.space_group_name_H-M   'P 1'
#
loop_
_entity.id
_entity.type
_entity.pdbx_description
1 polymer ?
#
loop_
_entity_poly.entity_id
_entity_poly.type
_entity_poly.pdbx_seq_one_letter_code
_entity_poly.pdbx_strand_id
1 'polypeptide(L)' 'MFARRHIVQDRESLLFLGFEDGDIAPVPLIKHAVKFETEESAVLTALGWCDAGYVLFSFYVELPE' A
#
# COMPACT_ATOMS: atom_id res chain seq x y z
N MET A 1 6.16 -16.48 -13.30
CA MET A 1 7.20 -15.42 -13.15
C MET A 1 7.06 -14.78 -11.77
N PHE A 2 8.12 -14.35 -11.09
CA PHE A 2 7.98 -13.62 -9.81
C PHE A 2 8.07 -12.10 -10.03
N ALA A 3 7.27 -11.33 -9.29
CA ALA A 3 7.34 -9.88 -9.23
C ALA A 3 7.43 -9.39 -7.77
N ARG A 4 7.97 -8.19 -7.57
CA ARG A 4 8.00 -7.54 -6.25
C ARG A 4 6.70 -6.75 -6.05
N ARG A 5 6.11 -6.83 -4.86
CA ARG A 5 4.91 -6.09 -4.45
C ARG A 5 5.19 -5.36 -3.14
N HIS A 6 4.68 -4.14 -3.04
CA HIS A 6 4.81 -3.30 -1.87
C HIS A 6 3.44 -3.00 -1.25
N ILE A 7 3.38 -2.84 0.06
CA ILE A 7 2.19 -2.43 0.82
C ILE A 7 2.62 -1.37 1.84
N VAL A 8 1.90 -0.25 1.93
CA VAL A 8 2.20 0.83 2.89
C VAL A 8 1.14 0.85 3.98
N GLN A 9 1.57 0.99 5.24
CA GLN A 9 0.71 1.16 6.40
C GLN A 9 1.04 2.46 7.15
N ASP A 10 0.04 3.27 7.43
CA ASP A 10 0.11 4.39 8.36
C ASP A 10 0.23 3.86 9.80
N ARG A 11 1.20 4.36 10.58
CA ARG A 11 1.51 3.82 11.91
C ARG A 11 0.55 4.24 13.00
N GLU A 12 -0.05 5.42 12.89
CA GLU A 12 -0.90 5.97 13.94
C GLU A 12 -2.31 5.42 13.83
N SER A 13 -2.83 5.37 12.61
CA SER A 13 -4.17 4.86 12.32
C SER A 13 -4.19 3.34 12.10
N LEU A 14 -3.02 2.71 11.93
CA LEU A 14 -2.85 1.30 11.53
C LEU A 14 -3.53 0.95 10.21
N LEU A 15 -3.87 1.97 9.40
CA LEU A 15 -4.51 1.83 8.09
C LEU A 15 -3.48 1.51 7.01
N PHE A 16 -3.88 0.71 6.02
CA PHE A 16 -3.07 0.49 4.84
C PHE A 16 -3.54 1.38 3.68
N LEU A 17 -2.61 1.79 2.82
CA LEU A 17 -2.94 2.54 1.60
C LEU A 17 -3.52 1.60 0.54
N GLY A 18 -4.84 1.71 0.32
CA GLY A 18 -5.57 1.01 -0.72
C GLY A 18 -6.53 1.99 -1.39
N PHE A 19 -6.32 2.28 -2.67
CA PHE A 19 -7.20 3.16 -3.44
C PHE A 19 -8.06 2.27 -4.36
N GLU A 20 -9.37 2.25 -4.10
CA GLU A 20 -10.36 2.02 -5.16
C GLU A 20 -10.88 3.39 -5.61
N ASP A 21 -11.30 3.49 -6.87
CA ASP A 21 -12.13 4.62 -7.31
C ASP A 21 -13.41 4.62 -6.46
N GLY A 22 -13.55 5.64 -5.60
CA GLY A 22 -14.77 5.89 -4.84
C GLY A 22 -14.66 5.60 -3.35
N ASP A 23 -14.92 6.67 -2.60
CA ASP A 23 -15.29 6.76 -1.18
C ASP A 23 -14.21 6.66 -0.10
N ILE A 24 -14.01 7.83 0.53
CA ILE A 24 -13.21 8.09 1.71
C ILE A 24 -14.10 7.88 2.96
N ALA A 25 -13.62 7.03 3.89
CA ALA A 25 -14.00 6.83 5.31
C ALA A 25 -14.90 5.61 5.68
N PRO A 26 -14.89 5.12 6.94
CA PRO A 26 -13.86 5.14 7.98
C PRO A 26 -13.46 3.69 8.37
N VAL A 27 -12.31 3.24 7.87
CA VAL A 27 -11.60 2.00 8.24
C VAL A 27 -12.27 0.66 7.92
N PRO A 28 -11.87 0.04 6.79
CA PRO A 28 -11.74 -1.41 6.67
C PRO A 28 -10.35 -1.84 6.12
N LEU A 29 -9.84 -2.95 6.65
CA LEU A 29 -8.63 -3.63 6.18
C LEU A 29 -8.68 -3.87 4.66
N ILE A 30 -7.56 -3.63 4.00
CA ILE A 30 -7.40 -3.83 2.56
C ILE A 30 -7.81 -5.26 2.16
N LYS A 31 -8.83 -5.36 1.32
CA LYS A 31 -9.17 -6.62 0.60
C LYS A 31 -8.20 -6.89 -0.56
N HIS A 32 -7.60 -5.83 -1.14
CA HIS A 32 -6.68 -5.92 -2.28
C HIS A 32 -5.48 -4.98 -2.13
N ALA A 33 -4.30 -5.51 -1.84
CA ALA A 33 -3.07 -4.73 -1.81
C ALA A 33 -2.91 -3.92 -3.10
N VAL A 34 -2.52 -2.64 -3.03
CA VAL A 34 -2.15 -1.91 -4.24
C VAL A 34 -0.80 -2.45 -4.74
N LYS A 35 -0.63 -2.54 -6.05
CA LYS A 35 0.66 -2.88 -6.65
C LYS A 35 1.40 -1.58 -6.93
N PHE A 36 2.59 -1.44 -6.35
CA PHE A 36 3.56 -0.43 -6.73
C PHE A 36 4.62 -1.08 -7.60
N GLU A 37 4.93 -0.47 -8.75
CA GLU A 37 5.99 -0.97 -9.64
C GLU A 37 7.38 -0.73 -9.06
N THR A 38 7.53 0.27 -8.18
CA THR A 38 8.81 0.59 -7.52
C THR A 38 8.62 0.94 -6.04
N GLU A 39 9.66 0.71 -5.25
CA GLU A 39 9.71 1.09 -3.84
C GLU A 39 9.55 2.61 -3.65
N GLU A 40 10.20 3.39 -4.51
CA GLU A 40 10.09 4.86 -4.52
C GLU A 40 8.65 5.33 -4.70
N SER A 41 7.88 4.73 -5.63
CA SER A 41 6.48 5.08 -5.82
C SER A 41 5.62 4.79 -4.59
N ALA A 42 5.92 3.70 -3.86
CA ALA A 42 5.23 3.37 -2.61
C ALA A 42 5.54 4.39 -1.51
N VAL A 43 6.80 4.81 -1.39
CA VAL A 43 7.25 5.84 -0.42
C VAL A 43 6.64 7.21 -0.71
N LEU A 44 6.69 7.66 -1.98
CA LEU A 44 6.12 8.96 -2.37
C LEU A 44 4.61 9.00 -2.13
N THR A 45 3.92 7.87 -2.37
CA THR A 45 2.51 7.74 -2.02
C THR A 45 2.32 7.85 -0.51
N ALA A 46 3.11 7.14 0.31
CA ALA A 46 3.03 7.25 1.76
C ALA A 46 3.15 8.69 2.27
N LEU A 47 4.13 9.43 1.77
CA LEU A 47 4.37 10.82 2.17
C LEU A 47 3.21 11.77 1.83
N GLY A 48 2.39 11.45 0.83
CA GLY A 48 1.23 12.26 0.44
C GLY A 48 -0.06 11.93 1.18
N TRP A 49 -0.13 10.76 1.83
CA TRP A 49 -1.38 10.22 2.38
C TRP A 49 -1.32 9.85 3.86
N CYS A 50 -0.13 9.63 4.41
CA CYS A 50 0.07 9.38 5.84
C CYS A 50 0.32 10.71 6.55
N ASP A 51 -0.58 11.08 7.46
CA ASP A 51 -0.43 12.27 8.30
C ASP A 51 0.67 12.09 9.37
N ALA A 52 1.09 10.85 9.59
CA ALA A 52 2.16 10.45 10.50
C ALA A 52 3.10 9.42 9.85
N GLY A 53 4.07 8.91 10.62
CA GLY A 53 5.03 7.93 10.10
C GLY A 53 4.35 6.68 9.49
N TYR A 54 5.04 6.01 8.57
CA TYR A 54 4.52 4.83 7.86
C TYR A 54 5.47 3.62 7.95
N VAL A 55 4.95 2.44 7.63
CA VAL A 55 5.70 1.19 7.48
C VAL A 55 5.48 0.67 6.07
N LEU A 56 6.57 0.26 5.42
CA LEU A 56 6.55 -0.37 4.11
C LEU A 56 6.82 -1.87 4.24
N PHE A 57 5.89 -2.66 3.73
CA PHE A 57 6.05 -4.11 3.57
C PHE A 57 6.39 -4.44 2.11
N SER A 58 7.33 -5.36 1.90
CA SER A 58 7.82 -5.73 0.57
C SER A 58 7.90 -7.24 0.45
N PHE A 59 7.28 -7.81 -0.59
CA PHE A 59 7.17 -9.25 -0.80
C PHE A 59 7.40 -9.63 -2.26
N TYR A 60 7.87 -10.85 -2.49
CA TYR A 60 7.83 -11.45 -3.82
C TYR A 60 6.49 -12.19 -4.00
N VAL A 61 5.84 -11.97 -5.14
CA VAL A 61 4.58 -12.61 -5.51
C VAL A 61 4.77 -13.40 -6.80
N GLU A 62 4.17 -14.59 -6.85
CA GLU A 62 4.08 -15.36 -8.07
C GLU A 62 3.01 -14.75 -8.98
N LEU A 63 3.35 -14.51 -10.24
CA LEU A 63 2.43 -14.04 -11.26
C LEU A 63 1.82 -15.24 -11.99
N PRO A 64 0.48 -15.27 -12.18
CA PRO A 64 -0.13 -16.22 -13.09
C PRO A 64 0.42 -16.00 -14.51
N GLU A 65 0.69 -17.10 -15.22
CA GLU A 65 1.22 -17.11 -16.59
C GLU A 65 0.29 -16.42 -17.59
#